data_AF-A0A5I1MZK0-F1
#
_entry.id   AF-A0A5I1MZK0-F1
#
_cell.length_a   1.000
_cell.length_b   1.000
_cell.length_c   1.000
_cell.angle_alpha   90.00
_cell.angle_beta   90.00
_cell.angle_gamma   90.00
#
_symmetry.space_group_name_H-M   'P 1'
#
loop_
_entity.id
_entity.type
_entity.pdbx_description
1 polymer ?
#
loop_
_entity_poly.entity_id
_entity_poly.type
_entity_poly.pdbx_seq_one_letter_code
_entity_poly.pdbx_strand_id
1 'polypeptide(L)'
;MLSYRHSFHAGNHADVLKHTVQSLIIESLKEKEKPFLYLDTHAGAGRYQLGSEHAERTGEYLEGIARIWQQDDLPAELEPYISVVKHFNRSGQLRYYPGSPLIARQLLREQDSLQLTELHPSDFPLLRAEFQKDNRARVERADGYQQLKAKLPPVSRRGLILIDPPYEMKTDYQAVVSGISEGYKRFATGTYALWYPVVLRQQIKRMIHDLEATGIRKILQIELAIRPDSDQRGMTASGMIVVNPPWKLEQQMNNVLPWLHSRLAPNGHGHTSVSWIVPE
;
A
#
# COMPACT_ATOMS: atom_id res chain seq x y z
N MET A 1 9.66 -10.52 18.63
CA MET A 1 10.43 -9.26 18.69
C MET A 1 10.13 -8.56 17.38
N LEU A 2 9.58 -7.34 17.38
CA LEU A 2 9.30 -6.60 16.13
C LEU A 2 10.62 -5.98 15.68
N SER A 3 11.29 -6.58 14.69
CA SER A 3 12.60 -6.10 14.25
C SER A 3 12.54 -5.34 12.92
N TYR A 4 11.50 -5.59 12.13
CA TYR A 4 11.29 -4.87 10.87
C TYR A 4 11.09 -3.37 11.11
N ARG A 5 11.82 -2.55 10.34
CA ARG A 5 11.61 -1.10 10.26
C ARG A 5 11.45 -0.69 8.81
N HIS A 6 10.32 -0.07 8.48
CA HIS A 6 10.03 0.33 7.11
C HIS A 6 10.98 1.42 6.59
N SER A 7 11.65 2.16 7.47
CA SER A 7 12.65 3.18 7.10
C SER A 7 13.82 2.66 6.24
N PHE A 8 14.15 1.36 6.28
CA PHE A 8 15.15 0.76 5.40
C PHE A 8 14.69 0.61 3.95
N HIS A 9 13.37 0.65 3.69
CA HIS A 9 12.77 0.32 2.39
C HIS A 9 11.89 1.44 1.84
N ALA A 10 11.71 2.52 2.62
CA ALA A 10 10.80 3.60 2.30
C ALA A 10 11.11 4.21 0.93
N GLY A 11 10.10 4.26 0.07
CA GLY A 11 10.20 4.82 -1.27
C GLY A 11 10.85 3.91 -2.31
N ASN A 12 11.09 2.64 -2.02
CA ASN A 12 11.52 1.67 -3.02
C ASN A 12 10.43 1.39 -4.08
N HIS A 13 10.73 0.50 -5.04
CA HIS A 13 9.77 0.15 -6.12
C HIS A 13 8.44 -0.44 -5.59
N ALA A 14 8.46 -1.14 -4.46
CA ALA A 14 7.27 -1.76 -3.89
C ALA A 14 6.34 -0.72 -3.28
N ASP A 15 6.92 0.26 -2.58
CA ASP A 15 6.23 1.43 -2.07
C ASP A 15 5.64 2.28 -3.19
N VAL A 16 6.35 2.46 -4.31
CA VAL A 16 5.82 3.15 -5.50
C VAL A 16 4.58 2.46 -6.03
N LEU A 17 4.59 1.13 -6.21
CA LEU A 17 3.43 0.38 -6.68
C LEU A 17 2.26 0.50 -5.69
N LYS A 18 2.53 0.21 -4.41
CA LYS A 18 1.52 0.22 -3.32
C LYS A 18 0.82 1.57 -3.23
N HIS A 19 1.59 2.65 -3.19
CA HIS A 19 1.07 4.00 -3.02
C HIS A 19 0.42 4.57 -4.28
N THR A 20 0.85 4.14 -5.46
CA THR A 20 0.11 4.40 -6.71
C THR A 20 -1.29 3.82 -6.63
N VAL A 21 -1.42 2.51 -6.37
CA VAL A 21 -2.70 1.82 -6.25
C VAL A 21 -3.57 2.42 -5.15
N GLN A 22 -3.00 2.69 -3.97
CA GLN A 22 -3.69 3.35 -2.87
C GLN A 22 -4.28 4.70 -3.30
N SER A 23 -3.49 5.55 -3.96
CA SER A 23 -3.92 6.89 -4.37
C SER A 23 -5.06 6.83 -5.40
N LEU A 24 -4.98 5.92 -6.37
CA LEU A 24 -6.03 5.73 -7.39
C LEU A 24 -7.35 5.26 -6.78
N ILE A 25 -7.29 4.34 -5.81
CA ILE A 25 -8.48 3.89 -5.10
C ILE A 25 -9.11 5.05 -4.31
N ILE A 26 -8.29 5.85 -3.62
CA ILE A 26 -8.77 7.02 -2.88
C ILE A 26 -9.46 8.03 -3.82
N GLU A 27 -8.86 8.34 -4.97
CA GLU A 27 -9.46 9.24 -5.95
C GLU A 27 -10.80 8.73 -6.46
N SER A 28 -10.91 7.43 -6.77
CA SER A 28 -12.19 6.85 -7.18
C SER A 28 -13.25 6.89 -6.07
N LEU A 29 -12.86 6.67 -4.80
CA LEU A 29 -13.77 6.79 -3.68
C LEU A 29 -14.26 8.25 -3.47
N LYS A 30 -13.46 9.24 -3.83
CA LYS A 30 -13.83 10.66 -3.75
C LYS A 30 -14.86 11.09 -4.81
N GLU A 31 -15.04 10.33 -5.89
CA GLU A 31 -16.04 10.62 -6.93
C GLU A 31 -17.48 10.66 -6.39
N LYS A 32 -17.75 9.99 -5.27
CA LYS A 32 -19.04 10.11 -4.55
C LYS A 32 -18.87 11.03 -3.34
N GLU A 33 -19.81 11.96 -3.17
CA GLU A 33 -19.80 12.95 -2.07
C GLU A 33 -19.88 12.31 -0.66
N LYS A 34 -20.53 11.15 -0.55
CA LYS A 34 -20.66 10.42 0.73
C LYS A 34 -19.28 10.12 1.34
N PRO A 35 -19.12 10.22 2.66
CA PRO A 35 -17.82 9.97 3.29
C PRO A 35 -17.40 8.50 3.16
N PHE A 36 -16.11 8.23 3.34
CA PHE A 36 -15.59 6.86 3.47
C PHE A 36 -14.55 6.74 4.59
N LEU A 37 -14.32 5.50 5.03
CA LEU A 37 -13.25 5.15 5.97
C LEU A 37 -12.00 4.75 5.18
N TYR A 38 -10.85 5.31 5.56
CA TYR A 38 -9.54 4.72 5.27
C TYR A 38 -9.07 3.96 6.50
N LEU A 39 -8.92 2.64 6.40
CA LEU A 39 -8.39 1.79 7.47
C LEU A 39 -7.02 1.27 7.06
N ASP A 40 -6.00 1.54 7.87
CA ASP A 40 -4.63 1.10 7.67
C ASP A 40 -4.21 0.18 8.82
N THR A 41 -4.09 -1.10 8.51
CA THR A 41 -3.82 -2.12 9.53
C THR A 41 -2.37 -2.07 10.05
N HIS A 42 -1.43 -1.63 9.21
CA HIS A 42 0.01 -1.68 9.47
C HIS A 42 0.63 -0.35 9.00
N ALA A 43 0.28 0.73 9.70
CA ALA A 43 0.45 2.10 9.24
C ALA A 43 1.90 2.61 9.25
N GLY A 44 2.84 1.93 9.92
CA GLY A 44 4.22 2.39 10.02
C GLY A 44 4.35 3.70 10.79
N ALA A 45 5.39 4.47 10.48
CA ALA A 45 5.71 5.73 11.17
C ALA A 45 5.01 6.96 10.58
N GLY A 46 4.27 6.82 9.48
CA GLY A 46 3.65 7.93 8.74
C GLY A 46 4.57 8.59 7.72
N ARG A 47 5.78 9.03 8.10
CA ARG A 47 6.82 9.51 7.18
C ARG A 47 8.20 8.95 7.49
N TYR A 48 9.08 8.98 6.50
CA TYR A 48 10.46 8.48 6.60
C TYR A 48 11.45 9.50 6.07
N GLN A 49 12.56 9.70 6.79
CA GLN A 49 13.67 10.55 6.34
C GLN A 49 14.62 9.73 5.46
N LEU A 50 14.82 10.16 4.22
CA LEU A 50 15.58 9.43 3.21
C LEU A 50 17.11 9.63 3.31
N GLY A 51 17.55 10.68 3.99
CA GLY A 51 18.95 10.89 4.40
C GLY A 51 19.18 10.46 5.85
N SER A 52 18.54 9.38 6.30
CA SER A 52 18.80 8.77 7.61
C SER A 52 19.73 7.58 7.44
N GLU A 53 20.44 7.18 8.50
CA GLU A 53 21.36 6.04 8.46
C GLU A 53 20.69 4.76 7.91
N HIS A 54 19.42 4.51 8.25
CA HIS A 54 18.67 3.37 7.75
C HIS A 54 18.46 3.42 6.23
N ALA A 55 17.98 4.55 5.71
CA ALA A 55 17.69 4.72 4.30
C ALA A 55 18.97 4.79 3.45
N GLU A 56 20.05 5.38 3.97
CA GLU A 56 21.35 5.43 3.31
C GLU A 56 22.04 4.07 3.26
N ARG A 57 21.81 3.21 4.25
CA ARG A 57 22.39 1.86 4.28
C ARG A 57 21.93 0.97 3.13
N THR A 58 20.69 1.14 2.65
CA THR A 58 20.13 0.36 1.54
C THR A 58 20.03 1.17 0.25
N GLY A 59 19.74 2.47 0.34
CA GLY A 59 19.59 3.37 -0.79
C GLY A 59 18.39 3.05 -1.68
N GLU A 60 17.45 2.19 -1.27
CA GLU A 60 16.42 1.65 -2.18
C GLU A 60 15.51 2.72 -2.80
N TYR A 61 15.31 3.85 -2.11
CA TYR A 61 14.51 4.97 -2.64
C TYR A 61 15.11 5.59 -3.91
N LEU A 62 16.44 5.49 -4.10
CA LEU A 62 17.15 5.96 -5.28
C LEU A 62 16.76 5.17 -6.53
N GLU A 63 16.35 3.92 -6.34
CA GLU A 63 15.87 3.03 -7.41
C GLU A 63 14.34 3.02 -7.54
N GLY A 64 13.64 3.62 -6.56
CA GLY A 64 12.20 3.76 -6.52
C GLY A 64 11.75 5.18 -6.85
N ILE A 65 11.21 5.87 -5.84
CA ILE A 65 10.58 7.18 -5.95
C ILE A 65 11.49 8.24 -6.59
N ALA A 66 12.80 8.18 -6.34
CA ALA A 66 13.75 9.15 -6.91
C ALA A 66 13.76 9.11 -8.45
N ARG A 67 13.46 7.96 -9.07
CA ARG A 67 13.42 7.80 -10.52
C ARG A 67 12.16 8.38 -11.18
N ILE A 68 11.09 8.63 -10.42
CA ILE A 68 9.79 9.00 -11.01
C ILE A 68 9.28 10.39 -10.61
N TRP A 69 9.62 10.90 -9.42
CA TRP A 69 8.93 12.05 -8.81
C TRP A 69 9.16 13.41 -9.50
N GLN A 70 10.17 13.50 -10.38
CA GLN A 70 10.55 14.70 -11.13
C GLN A 70 10.55 14.45 -12.65
N GLN A 71 9.90 13.38 -13.12
CA GLN A 71 9.81 13.13 -14.56
C GLN A 71 8.83 14.11 -15.20
N ASP A 72 9.22 14.67 -16.35
CA ASP A 72 8.38 15.61 -17.12
C ASP A 72 7.22 14.90 -17.83
N ASP A 73 7.42 13.63 -18.19
CA ASP A 73 6.44 12.76 -18.85
C ASP A 73 5.63 11.92 -17.84
N LEU A 74 5.40 12.45 -16.63
CA LEU A 74 4.66 11.75 -15.58
C LEU A 74 3.22 11.43 -16.05
N PRO A 75 2.80 10.14 -16.06
CA PRO A 75 1.42 9.79 -16.36
C PRO A 75 0.43 10.42 -15.38
N ALA A 76 -0.73 10.86 -15.90
CA ALA A 76 -1.76 11.54 -15.12
C ALA A 76 -2.24 10.69 -13.92
N GLU A 77 -2.27 9.37 -14.08
CA GLU A 77 -2.61 8.42 -13.01
C GLU A 77 -1.69 8.51 -11.79
N LEU A 78 -0.44 8.99 -11.94
CA LEU A 78 0.51 9.14 -10.84
C LEU A 78 0.44 10.51 -10.14
N GLU A 79 -0.24 11.49 -10.73
CA GLU A 79 -0.30 12.85 -10.19
C GLU A 79 -0.81 12.92 -8.73
N PRO A 80 -1.89 12.20 -8.34
CA PRO A 80 -2.36 12.24 -6.95
C PRO A 80 -1.28 11.80 -5.97
N TYR A 81 -0.58 10.71 -6.26
CA TYR A 81 0.52 10.22 -5.42
C TYR A 81 1.73 11.17 -5.42
N ILE A 82 2.21 11.59 -6.59
CA ILE A 82 3.40 12.44 -6.71
C ILE A 82 3.16 13.84 -6.13
N SER A 83 1.94 14.37 -6.22
CA SER A 83 1.58 15.65 -5.59
C SER A 83 1.78 15.61 -4.08
N VAL A 84 1.46 14.49 -3.43
CA VAL A 84 1.70 14.28 -1.99
C VAL A 84 3.21 14.20 -1.72
N VAL A 85 3.97 13.44 -2.52
CA VAL A 85 5.44 13.37 -2.36
C VAL A 85 6.06 14.77 -2.48
N LYS A 86 5.65 15.57 -3.46
CA LYS A 86 6.10 16.97 -3.64
C LYS A 86 5.69 17.87 -2.47
N HIS A 87 4.49 17.69 -1.89
CA HIS A 87 4.04 18.45 -0.72
C HIS A 87 5.02 18.35 0.46
N PHE A 88 5.60 17.17 0.70
CA PHE A 88 6.57 16.93 1.77
C PHE A 88 8.02 17.30 1.40
N ASN A 89 8.28 17.72 0.16
CA ASN A 89 9.62 18.02 -0.37
C ASN A 89 9.62 19.34 -1.17
N ARG A 90 9.05 20.41 -0.58
CA ARG A 90 8.88 21.72 -1.23
C ARG A 90 10.18 22.40 -1.68
N SER A 91 11.32 21.99 -1.12
CA SER A 91 12.64 22.50 -1.52
C SER A 91 13.12 21.95 -2.86
N GLY A 92 12.41 21.01 -3.49
CA GLY A 92 12.86 20.30 -4.69
C GLY A 92 13.90 19.21 -4.41
N GLN A 93 14.28 19.01 -3.14
CA GLN A 93 15.17 17.93 -2.72
C GLN A 93 14.38 16.82 -2.05
N LEU A 94 14.65 15.57 -2.45
CA LEU A 94 13.95 14.39 -1.93
C LEU A 94 14.51 14.00 -0.55
N ARG A 95 13.94 14.56 0.52
CA ARG A 95 14.38 14.35 1.91
C ARG A 95 13.43 13.47 2.72
N TYR A 96 12.14 13.51 2.39
CA TYR A 96 11.11 12.80 3.12
C TYR A 96 10.27 11.96 2.17
N TYR A 97 9.93 10.75 2.59
CA TYR A 97 8.96 9.92 1.91
C TYR A 97 7.68 9.79 2.74
N PRO A 98 6.50 10.15 2.20
CA PRO A 98 5.24 9.92 2.88
C PRO A 98 4.85 8.44 2.78
N GLY A 99 4.63 7.80 3.93
CA GLY A 99 4.00 6.48 3.98
C GLY A 99 2.50 6.54 3.70
N SER A 100 1.88 5.37 3.63
CA SER A 100 0.45 5.21 3.36
C SER A 100 -0.47 6.09 4.22
N PRO A 101 -0.21 6.36 5.53
CA PRO A 101 -1.10 7.20 6.32
C PRO A 101 -1.09 8.65 5.85
N LEU A 102 0.08 9.18 5.48
CA LEU A 102 0.19 10.57 5.05
C LEU A 102 -0.32 10.80 3.64
N ILE A 103 -0.21 9.78 2.78
CA ILE A 103 -0.89 9.76 1.48
C ILE A 103 -2.39 9.87 1.70
N ALA A 104 -2.97 9.02 2.54
CA ALA A 104 -4.37 9.13 2.90
C ALA A 104 -4.71 10.49 3.52
N ARG A 105 -3.91 10.99 4.47
CA ARG A 105 -4.13 12.28 5.14
C ARG A 105 -4.28 13.44 4.15
N GLN A 106 -3.42 13.49 3.13
CA GLN A 106 -3.42 14.56 2.14
C GLN A 106 -4.52 14.40 1.08
N LEU A 107 -4.90 13.17 0.72
CA LEU A 107 -5.89 12.94 -0.34
C LEU A 107 -7.34 12.90 0.17
N LEU A 108 -7.58 12.47 1.41
CA LEU A 108 -8.92 12.41 2.01
C LEU A 108 -9.50 13.81 2.22
N ARG A 109 -10.84 13.91 2.14
CA ARG A 109 -11.59 15.15 2.35
C ARG A 109 -11.92 15.36 3.83
N GLU A 110 -12.53 16.48 4.17
CA GLU A 110 -12.87 16.84 5.55
C GLU A 110 -13.87 15.86 6.20
N GLN A 111 -14.80 15.32 5.41
CA GLN A 111 -15.83 14.39 5.87
C GLN A 111 -15.37 12.92 5.97
N ASP A 112 -14.22 12.58 5.39
CA ASP A 112 -13.68 11.23 5.43
C ASP A 112 -12.96 10.97 6.75
N SER A 113 -12.72 9.70 7.10
CA SER A 113 -12.11 9.32 8.38
C SER A 113 -10.94 8.35 8.20
N LEU A 114 -9.99 8.37 9.14
CA LEU A 114 -8.83 7.49 9.16
C LEU A 114 -8.80 6.65 10.44
N GLN A 115 -8.50 5.36 10.30
CA GLN A 115 -8.18 4.49 11.42
C GLN A 115 -6.87 3.78 11.15
N LEU A 116 -5.88 4.03 12.00
CA LEU A 116 -4.48 3.68 11.76
C LEU A 116 -3.95 2.89 12.95
N THR A 117 -3.34 1.73 12.69
CA THR A 117 -2.70 0.92 13.73
C THR A 117 -1.23 0.66 13.45
N GLU A 118 -0.42 0.76 14.50
CA GLU A 118 1.00 0.42 14.47
C GLU A 118 1.41 -0.22 15.81
N LEU A 119 2.10 -1.35 15.78
CA LEU A 119 2.52 -2.09 16.99
C LEU A 119 3.91 -1.68 17.48
N HIS A 120 4.79 -1.31 16.56
CA HIS A 120 6.20 -1.05 16.82
C HIS A 120 6.37 0.13 17.79
N PRO A 121 7.04 -0.07 18.95
CA PRO A 121 7.10 0.92 20.02
C PRO A 121 7.73 2.25 19.61
N SER A 122 8.64 2.25 18.63
CA SER A 122 9.29 3.46 18.14
C SER A 122 8.53 4.14 17.00
N ASP A 123 7.73 3.41 16.22
CA ASP A 123 7.04 3.99 15.06
C ASP A 123 5.66 4.50 15.44
N PHE A 124 4.96 3.86 16.38
CA PHE A 124 3.66 4.33 16.87
C PHE A 124 3.68 5.78 17.41
N PRO A 125 4.66 6.23 18.24
CA PRO A 125 4.71 7.62 18.69
C PRO A 125 4.89 8.61 17.54
N LEU A 126 5.68 8.25 16.52
CA LEU A 126 5.88 9.06 15.31
C LEU A 126 4.59 9.18 14.51
N LEU A 127 3.93 8.04 14.26
CA LEU A 127 2.63 7.99 13.60
C LEU A 127 1.60 8.84 14.36
N ARG A 128 1.51 8.69 15.69
CA ARG A 128 0.58 9.47 16.50
C ARG A 128 0.84 10.96 16.37
N ALA A 129 2.11 11.40 16.36
CA ALA A 129 2.48 12.80 16.20
C ALA A 129 2.00 13.41 14.88
N GLU A 130 1.96 12.63 13.79
CA GLU A 130 1.46 13.08 12.48
C GLU A 130 -0.03 13.44 12.47
N PHE A 131 -0.82 12.90 13.40
CA PHE A 131 -2.27 13.02 13.40
C PHE A 131 -2.83 13.72 14.65
N GLN A 132 -1.99 14.25 15.53
CA GLN A 132 -2.44 14.95 16.76
C GLN A 132 -3.38 16.14 16.49
N LYS A 133 -3.28 16.76 15.30
CA LYS A 133 -4.08 17.92 14.91
C LYS A 133 -5.14 17.60 13.84
N ASP A 134 -5.34 16.32 13.52
CA ASP A 134 -6.29 15.89 12.51
C ASP A 134 -7.42 15.08 13.16
N ASN A 135 -8.55 15.74 13.41
CA ASN A 135 -9.71 15.14 14.09
C ASN A 135 -10.38 14.03 13.28
N ARG A 136 -10.04 13.87 11.99
CA ARG A 136 -10.53 12.77 11.14
C ARG A 136 -9.89 11.44 11.51
N ALA A 137 -8.74 11.46 12.17
CA ALA A 137 -7.89 10.30 12.38
C ALA A 137 -7.94 9.75 13.81
N ARG A 138 -7.98 8.43 13.91
CA ARG A 138 -7.77 7.69 15.14
C ARG A 138 -6.56 6.78 14.99
N VAL A 139 -5.55 6.98 15.84
CA VAL A 139 -4.29 6.22 15.84
C VAL A 139 -4.23 5.36 17.09
N GLU A 140 -4.07 4.06 16.92
CA GLU A 140 -4.03 3.08 18.03
C GLU A 140 -2.77 2.22 17.99
N ARG A 141 -2.22 1.91 19.17
CA ARG A 141 -1.16 0.91 19.30
C ARG A 141 -1.80 -0.45 19.57
N ALA A 142 -2.23 -1.11 18.51
CA ALA A 142 -2.97 -2.36 18.58
C ALA A 142 -2.62 -3.25 17.38
N ASP A 143 -3.04 -4.52 17.46
CA ASP A 143 -2.91 -5.47 16.36
C ASP A 143 -3.81 -5.04 15.19
N GLY A 144 -3.19 -4.88 14.01
CA GLY A 144 -3.85 -4.47 12.78
C GLY A 144 -4.90 -5.45 12.28
N TYR A 145 -4.65 -6.75 12.40
CA TYR A 145 -5.62 -7.77 11.96
C TYR A 145 -6.88 -7.77 12.80
N GLN A 146 -6.78 -7.41 14.09
CA GLN A 146 -7.96 -7.26 14.97
C GLN A 146 -8.87 -6.11 14.53
N GLN A 147 -8.33 -5.09 13.85
CA GLN A 147 -9.12 -3.96 13.38
C GLN A 147 -10.11 -4.37 12.29
N LEU A 148 -9.78 -5.39 11.49
CA LEU A 148 -10.68 -5.96 10.47
C LEU A 148 -11.97 -6.53 11.09
N LYS A 149 -11.93 -6.92 12.37
CA LYS A 149 -13.11 -7.34 13.14
C LYS A 149 -13.76 -6.19 13.90
N ALA A 150 -12.95 -5.35 14.55
CA ALA A 150 -13.42 -4.34 15.49
C ALA A 150 -13.99 -3.07 14.82
N LYS A 151 -13.54 -2.77 13.60
CA LYS A 151 -13.79 -1.48 12.93
C LYS A 151 -14.65 -1.58 11.68
N LEU A 152 -14.96 -2.80 11.24
CA LEU A 152 -15.78 -3.08 10.08
C LEU A 152 -17.13 -3.66 10.50
N PRO A 153 -18.25 -3.25 9.86
CA PRO A 153 -18.34 -2.26 8.80
C PRO A 153 -18.24 -0.81 9.33
N PRO A 154 -17.72 0.15 8.54
CA PRO A 154 -17.73 1.56 8.92
C PRO A 154 -19.15 2.12 8.92
N VAL A 155 -19.41 3.15 9.73
CA VAL A 155 -20.69 3.88 9.77
C VAL A 155 -21.06 4.43 8.39
N SER A 156 -20.08 4.91 7.63
CA SER A 156 -20.24 5.44 6.28
C SER A 156 -20.63 4.39 5.22
N ARG A 157 -20.47 3.09 5.53
CA ARG A 157 -20.66 1.96 4.60
C ARG A 157 -19.83 2.05 3.31
N ARG A 158 -18.75 2.83 3.34
CA ARG A 158 -17.76 2.98 2.26
C ARG A 158 -16.37 2.95 2.88
N GLY A 159 -15.41 2.31 2.23
CA GLY A 159 -14.04 2.38 2.70
C GLY A 159 -13.01 1.67 1.84
N LEU A 160 -11.77 2.12 2.02
CA LEU A 160 -10.54 1.47 1.61
C LEU A 160 -9.88 0.87 2.85
N ILE A 161 -9.60 -0.42 2.80
CA ILE A 161 -8.89 -1.16 3.84
C ILE A 161 -7.53 -1.56 3.27
N LEU A 162 -6.45 -0.92 3.74
CA LEU A 162 -5.07 -1.26 3.40
C LEU A 162 -4.51 -2.28 4.38
N ILE A 163 -4.01 -3.39 3.84
CA ILE A 163 -3.37 -4.48 4.57
C ILE A 163 -1.94 -4.62 4.04
N ASP A 164 -0.98 -4.19 4.86
CA ASP A 164 0.44 -4.06 4.46
C ASP A 164 1.37 -4.55 5.58
N PRO A 165 1.27 -5.84 5.99
CA PRO A 165 2.13 -6.37 7.03
C PRO A 165 3.59 -6.46 6.55
N PRO A 166 4.56 -6.51 7.48
CA PRO A 166 5.96 -6.61 7.12
C PRO A 166 6.37 -7.97 6.54
N TYR A 167 5.55 -9.02 6.70
CA TYR A 167 5.87 -10.42 6.40
C TYR A 167 7.14 -10.92 7.11
N GLU A 168 7.46 -10.33 8.27
CA GLU A 168 8.55 -10.78 9.15
C GLU A 168 8.22 -12.17 9.73
N MET A 169 6.93 -12.42 10.00
CA MET A 169 6.46 -13.70 10.50
C MET A 169 5.87 -14.51 9.34
N LYS A 170 6.28 -15.77 9.18
CA LYS A 170 5.72 -16.67 8.15
C LYS A 170 4.19 -16.81 8.25
N THR A 171 3.64 -16.61 9.44
CA THR A 171 2.19 -16.63 9.70
C THR A 171 1.44 -15.48 9.04
N ASP A 172 2.12 -14.39 8.64
CA ASP A 172 1.49 -13.24 7.99
C ASP A 172 0.76 -13.65 6.71
N TYR A 173 1.33 -14.57 5.92
CA TYR A 173 0.70 -15.10 4.71
C TYR A 173 -0.67 -15.75 4.97
N GLN A 174 -0.88 -16.39 6.12
CA GLN A 174 -2.19 -16.95 6.51
C GLN A 174 -3.07 -15.91 7.22
N ALA A 175 -2.45 -15.02 7.99
CA ALA A 175 -3.15 -13.98 8.74
C ALA A 175 -3.85 -12.98 7.80
N VAL A 176 -3.23 -12.60 6.68
CA VAL A 176 -3.84 -11.70 5.69
C VAL A 176 -5.09 -12.31 5.07
N VAL A 177 -5.07 -13.60 4.69
CA VAL A 177 -6.23 -14.29 4.11
C VAL A 177 -7.37 -14.38 5.14
N SER A 178 -7.04 -14.81 6.37
CA SER A 178 -8.02 -14.92 7.45
C SER A 178 -8.60 -13.55 7.84
N GLY A 179 -7.75 -12.53 7.85
CA GLY A 179 -8.13 -11.14 8.12
C GLY A 179 -9.08 -10.58 7.07
N ILE A 180 -8.75 -10.77 5.78
CA ILE A 180 -9.62 -10.36 4.66
C ILE A 180 -10.96 -11.08 4.75
N SER A 181 -10.97 -12.41 4.97
CA SER A 181 -12.21 -13.19 5.10
C SER A 181 -13.10 -12.66 6.24
N GLU A 182 -12.52 -12.38 7.41
CA GLU A 182 -13.26 -11.83 8.55
C GLU A 182 -13.77 -10.39 8.31
N GLY A 183 -12.96 -9.55 7.66
CA GLY A 183 -13.35 -8.20 7.28
C GLY A 183 -14.47 -8.22 6.25
N TYR A 184 -14.33 -9.03 5.20
CA TYR A 184 -15.29 -9.16 4.10
C TYR A 184 -16.64 -9.70 4.59
N LYS A 185 -16.63 -10.67 5.51
CA LYS A 185 -17.86 -11.16 6.17
C LYS A 185 -18.68 -10.05 6.82
N ARG A 186 -18.03 -8.99 7.32
CA ARG A 186 -18.67 -7.84 7.97
C ARG A 186 -18.97 -6.70 7.00
N PHE A 187 -18.13 -6.52 5.99
CA PHE A 187 -18.18 -5.40 5.06
C PHE A 187 -17.84 -5.81 3.62
N ALA A 188 -18.66 -6.69 3.05
CA ALA A 188 -18.46 -7.29 1.72
C ALA A 188 -18.38 -6.27 0.56
N THR A 189 -18.82 -5.03 0.76
CA THR A 189 -18.76 -3.97 -0.26
C THR A 189 -17.54 -3.04 -0.11
N GLY A 190 -16.68 -3.27 0.89
CA GLY A 190 -15.43 -2.53 1.05
C GLY A 190 -14.42 -2.89 -0.04
N THR A 191 -13.55 -1.94 -0.37
CA THR A 191 -12.36 -2.21 -1.18
C THR A 191 -11.21 -2.59 -0.26
N TYR A 192 -10.69 -3.81 -0.41
CA TYR A 192 -9.55 -4.31 0.38
C TYR A 192 -8.33 -4.34 -0.52
N ALA A 193 -7.27 -3.64 -0.13
CA ALA A 193 -6.00 -3.59 -0.84
C ALA A 193 -4.93 -4.26 0.02
N LEU A 194 -4.45 -5.42 -0.43
CA LEU A 194 -3.41 -6.21 0.22
C LEU A 194 -2.09 -6.05 -0.54
N TRP A 195 -1.07 -5.50 0.12
CA TRP A 195 0.29 -5.56 -0.40
C TRP A 195 0.93 -6.91 -0.10
N TYR A 196 1.77 -7.43 -0.99
CA TYR A 196 2.59 -8.61 -0.73
C TYR A 196 3.96 -8.56 -1.42
N PRO A 197 5.02 -9.13 -0.78
CA PRO A 197 6.33 -9.27 -1.38
C PRO A 197 6.50 -10.62 -2.10
N VAL A 198 7.23 -10.64 -3.21
CA VAL A 198 7.69 -11.88 -3.84
C VAL A 198 9.15 -12.13 -3.44
N VAL A 199 9.32 -12.79 -2.29
CA VAL A 199 10.60 -13.36 -1.86
C VAL A 199 10.70 -14.82 -2.28
N LEU A 200 9.63 -15.59 -2.06
CA LEU A 200 9.48 -16.95 -2.57
C LEU A 200 8.12 -17.09 -3.25
N ARG A 201 8.14 -17.30 -4.57
CA ARG A 201 6.91 -17.38 -5.39
C ARG A 201 5.91 -18.41 -4.86
N GLN A 202 6.39 -19.52 -4.30
CA GLN A 202 5.54 -20.58 -3.76
C GLN A 202 4.66 -20.10 -2.57
N GLN A 203 5.16 -19.16 -1.75
CA GLN A 203 4.36 -18.58 -0.66
C GLN A 203 3.19 -17.78 -1.20
N ILE A 204 3.41 -17.02 -2.27
CA ILE A 204 2.38 -16.22 -2.93
C ILE A 204 1.36 -17.09 -3.65
N LYS A 205 1.81 -18.13 -4.36
CA LYS A 205 0.90 -19.11 -4.98
C LYS A 205 -0.04 -19.74 -3.95
N ARG A 206 0.49 -20.12 -2.78
CA ARG A 206 -0.32 -20.67 -1.69
C ARG A 206 -1.27 -19.63 -1.09
N MET A 207 -0.80 -18.42 -0.83
CA MET A 207 -1.63 -17.34 -0.30
C MET A 207 -2.80 -16.99 -1.25
N ILE A 208 -2.55 -16.95 -2.56
CA ILE A 208 -3.58 -16.73 -3.58
C ILE A 208 -4.58 -17.89 -3.58
N HIS A 209 -4.11 -19.14 -3.56
CA HIS A 209 -4.98 -20.31 -3.46
C HIS A 209 -5.88 -20.29 -2.22
N ASP A 210 -5.30 -19.96 -1.05
CA ASP A 210 -6.04 -19.84 0.20
C ASP A 210 -7.07 -18.70 0.13
N LEU A 211 -6.77 -17.61 -0.60
CA LEU A 211 -7.69 -16.51 -0.84
C LEU A 211 -8.84 -16.90 -1.78
N GLU A 212 -8.59 -17.64 -2.86
CA GLU A 212 -9.62 -18.20 -3.74
C GLU A 212 -10.57 -19.11 -2.97
N ALA A 213 -10.03 -19.94 -2.06
CA ALA A 213 -10.80 -20.86 -1.22
C ALA A 213 -11.78 -20.16 -0.26
N THR A 214 -11.65 -18.85 -0.04
CA THR A 214 -12.64 -18.07 0.73
C THR A 214 -13.98 -17.88 0.01
N GLY A 215 -14.01 -18.08 -1.32
CA GLY A 215 -15.19 -17.82 -2.15
C GLY A 215 -15.47 -16.35 -2.46
N ILE A 216 -14.58 -15.44 -2.04
CA ILE A 216 -14.67 -14.01 -2.37
C ILE A 216 -14.50 -13.81 -3.89
N ARG A 217 -15.31 -12.93 -4.47
CA ARG A 217 -15.31 -12.58 -5.90
C ARG A 217 -14.66 -11.23 -6.14
N LYS A 218 -14.44 -10.87 -7.40
CA LYS A 218 -13.88 -9.57 -7.82
C LYS A 218 -12.53 -9.27 -7.17
N ILE A 219 -11.59 -10.18 -7.36
CA ILE A 219 -10.23 -10.08 -6.84
C ILE A 219 -9.27 -9.81 -8.00
N LEU A 220 -8.74 -8.60 -8.06
CA LEU A 220 -7.75 -8.16 -9.03
C LEU A 220 -6.34 -8.28 -8.43
N GLN A 221 -5.38 -8.78 -9.21
CA GLN A 221 -3.97 -8.79 -8.89
C GLN A 221 -3.22 -7.83 -9.80
N ILE A 222 -2.37 -7.03 -9.19
CA ILE A 222 -1.47 -6.09 -9.84
C ILE A 222 -0.07 -6.42 -9.34
N GLU A 223 0.88 -6.77 -10.21
CA GLU A 223 2.25 -7.13 -9.81
C GLU A 223 3.28 -6.36 -10.63
N LEU A 224 4.34 -5.90 -9.97
CA LEU A 224 5.53 -5.32 -10.60
C LEU A 224 6.76 -6.06 -10.09
N ALA A 225 7.45 -6.73 -11.02
CA ALA A 225 8.71 -7.41 -10.81
C ALA A 225 9.85 -6.61 -11.45
N ILE A 226 10.88 -6.30 -10.66
CA ILE A 226 12.11 -5.66 -11.16
C ILE A 226 13.18 -6.69 -11.54
N ARG A 227 12.97 -7.95 -11.14
CA ARG A 227 13.82 -9.11 -11.43
C ARG A 227 12.93 -10.34 -11.61
N PRO A 228 13.38 -11.38 -12.36
CA PRO A 228 12.70 -12.66 -12.39
C PRO A 228 12.68 -13.30 -11.00
N ASP A 229 11.73 -14.20 -10.78
CA ASP A 229 11.66 -15.02 -9.56
C ASP A 229 12.99 -15.76 -9.33
N SER A 230 13.39 -15.86 -8.07
CA SER A 230 14.61 -16.55 -7.66
C SER A 230 14.45 -17.18 -6.29
N ASP A 231 15.18 -18.26 -6.03
CA ASP A 231 15.33 -18.85 -4.70
C ASP A 231 16.43 -18.16 -3.87
N GLN A 232 17.13 -17.17 -4.45
CA GLN A 232 18.11 -16.35 -3.76
C GLN A 232 17.44 -15.41 -2.75
N ARG A 233 18.22 -14.93 -1.77
CA ARG A 233 17.72 -13.96 -0.79
C ARG A 233 17.37 -12.63 -1.47
N GLY A 234 16.21 -12.10 -1.12
CA GLY A 234 15.78 -10.76 -1.52
C GLY A 234 14.39 -10.78 -2.16
N MET A 235 13.74 -9.62 -2.16
CA MET A 235 12.47 -9.44 -2.87
C MET A 235 12.75 -9.17 -4.35
N THR A 236 12.10 -9.91 -5.24
CA THR A 236 12.25 -9.76 -6.71
C THR A 236 11.10 -8.99 -7.35
N ALA A 237 9.92 -9.10 -6.73
CA ALA A 237 8.72 -8.38 -7.10
C ALA A 237 7.88 -8.03 -5.87
N SER A 238 6.88 -7.19 -6.08
CA SER A 238 5.81 -6.96 -5.11
C SER A 238 4.49 -6.79 -5.87
N GLY A 239 3.37 -7.00 -5.18
CA GLY A 239 2.08 -6.77 -5.78
C GLY A 239 1.03 -6.23 -4.82
N MET A 240 -0.08 -5.83 -5.42
CA MET A 240 -1.31 -5.44 -4.75
C MET A 240 -2.41 -6.41 -5.19
N ILE A 241 -3.06 -7.08 -4.24
CA ILE A 241 -4.32 -7.77 -4.45
C ILE A 241 -5.44 -6.83 -4.00
N VAL A 242 -6.41 -6.56 -4.87
CA VAL A 242 -7.52 -5.65 -4.61
C VAL A 242 -8.84 -6.39 -4.74
N VAL A 243 -9.56 -6.54 -3.63
CA VAL A 243 -10.94 -7.03 -3.59
C VAL A 243 -11.89 -5.86 -3.79
N ASN A 244 -12.90 -6.04 -4.64
CA ASN A 244 -13.81 -4.98 -5.08
C ASN A 244 -13.03 -3.75 -5.60
N PRO A 245 -12.16 -3.92 -6.61
CA PRO A 245 -11.43 -2.80 -7.18
C PRO A 245 -12.42 -1.78 -7.78
N PRO A 246 -12.15 -0.47 -7.68
CA PRO A 246 -12.90 0.51 -8.44
C PRO A 246 -12.77 0.24 -9.94
N TRP A 247 -13.84 0.50 -10.70
CA TRP A 247 -13.96 0.08 -12.10
C TRP A 247 -12.85 0.61 -13.02
N LYS A 248 -12.26 1.77 -12.71
CA LYS A 248 -11.14 2.34 -13.49
C LYS A 248 -9.79 1.69 -13.20
N LEU A 249 -9.65 1.01 -12.06
CA LEU A 249 -8.34 0.64 -11.53
C LEU A 249 -7.59 -0.29 -12.49
N GLU A 250 -8.26 -1.29 -13.05
CA GLU A 250 -7.65 -2.21 -14.03
C GLU A 250 -7.08 -1.44 -15.24
N GLN A 251 -7.88 -0.56 -15.85
CA GLN A 251 -7.44 0.24 -16.99
C GLN A 251 -6.30 1.20 -16.62
N GLN A 252 -6.41 1.88 -15.47
CA GLN A 252 -5.37 2.79 -14.99
C GLN A 252 -4.04 2.07 -14.76
N MET A 253 -4.08 0.86 -14.17
CA MET A 253 -2.87 0.07 -13.98
C MET A 253 -2.29 -0.45 -15.30
N ASN A 254 -3.13 -0.86 -16.25
CA ASN A 254 -2.66 -1.23 -17.59
C ASN A 254 -1.98 -0.05 -18.32
N ASN A 255 -2.45 1.18 -18.11
CA ASN A 255 -1.83 2.38 -18.67
C ASN A 255 -0.46 2.68 -18.04
N VAL A 256 -0.38 2.65 -16.70
CA VAL A 256 0.76 3.20 -15.97
C VAL A 256 1.89 2.20 -15.70
N LEU A 257 1.59 0.90 -15.63
CA LEU A 257 2.58 -0.12 -15.31
C LEU A 257 3.74 -0.21 -16.30
N PRO A 258 3.53 -0.15 -17.63
CA PRO A 258 4.65 -0.16 -18.59
C PRO A 258 5.60 1.02 -18.36
N TRP A 259 5.05 2.20 -18.08
CA TRP A 259 5.86 3.39 -17.78
C TRP A 259 6.61 3.22 -16.45
N LEU A 260 5.94 2.80 -15.38
CA LEU A 260 6.57 2.53 -14.09
C LEU A 260 7.71 1.51 -14.22
N HIS A 261 7.47 0.41 -14.94
CA HIS A 261 8.49 -0.62 -15.17
C HIS A 261 9.70 -0.07 -15.91
N SER A 262 9.51 0.70 -16.97
CA SER A 262 10.63 1.31 -17.70
C SER A 262 11.49 2.25 -16.85
N ARG A 263 10.89 2.92 -15.84
CA ARG A 263 11.61 3.82 -14.93
C ARG A 263 12.26 3.07 -13.77
N LEU A 264 11.59 2.06 -13.23
CA LEU A 264 12.02 1.33 -12.03
C LEU A 264 12.97 0.16 -12.35
N ALA A 265 12.84 -0.45 -13.52
CA ALA A 265 13.67 -1.56 -14.01
C ALA A 265 14.35 -1.18 -15.34
N PRO A 266 15.36 -0.28 -15.33
CA PRO A 266 15.98 0.25 -16.55
C PRO A 266 16.65 -0.82 -17.43
N ASN A 267 17.01 -1.97 -16.85
CA ASN A 267 17.56 -3.11 -17.58
C ASN A 267 16.49 -3.97 -18.27
N GLY A 268 15.21 -3.60 -18.14
CA GLY A 268 14.07 -4.32 -18.72
C GLY A 268 13.77 -5.69 -18.10
N HIS A 269 14.45 -6.06 -17.01
CA HIS A 269 14.22 -7.33 -16.31
C HIS A 269 12.90 -7.36 -15.54
N GLY A 270 12.41 -8.57 -15.26
CA GLY A 270 11.15 -8.77 -14.56
C GLY A 270 9.96 -8.58 -15.50
N HIS A 271 8.82 -8.17 -14.94
CA HIS A 271 7.55 -8.07 -15.65
C HIS A 271 6.58 -7.15 -14.90
N THR A 272 5.49 -6.80 -15.56
CA THR A 272 4.30 -6.24 -14.93
C THR A 272 3.08 -7.05 -15.33
N SER A 273 2.11 -7.18 -14.43
CA SER A 273 0.84 -7.82 -14.76
C SER A 273 -0.34 -7.15 -14.04
N VAL A 274 -1.49 -7.17 -14.72
CA VAL A 274 -2.81 -6.89 -14.18
C VAL A 274 -3.70 -8.05 -14.58
N SER A 275 -4.21 -8.81 -13.63
CA SER A 275 -5.01 -10.00 -13.90
C SER A 275 -6.02 -10.28 -12.80
N TRP A 276 -7.17 -10.82 -13.17
CA TRP A 276 -8.17 -11.27 -12.20
C TRP A 276 -7.77 -12.61 -11.61
N ILE A 277 -7.62 -12.68 -10.28
CA ILE A 277 -7.55 -13.96 -9.54
C ILE A 277 -8.93 -14.60 -9.55
N VAL A 278 -9.95 -13.82 -9.17
CA VAL A 278 -11.35 -14.24 -9.20
C VAL A 278 -12.18 -13.16 -9.90
N PRO A 279 -12.82 -13.44 -11.04
CA PRO A 279 -13.67 -12.48 -11.74
C PRO A 279 -14.99 -12.23 -10.97
N GLU A 280 -15.89 -11.43 -11.55
CA GLU A 280 -17.25 -11.21 -11.01
C GLU A 280 -18.00 -12.51 -10.75
#